data_AF-A0A959XYU3-F1
#
_entry.id   AF-A0A959XYU3-F1
#
_cell.length_a   1.000
_cell.length_b   1.000
_cell.length_c   1.000
_cell.angle_alpha   90.00
_cell.angle_beta   90.00
_cell.angle_gamma   90.00
#
_symmetry.space_group_name_H-M   'P 1'
#
loop_
_entity.id
_entity.type
_entity.pdbx_description
1 polymer ?
#
loop_
_entity_poly.entity_id
_entity_poly.type
_entity_poly.pdbx_seq_one_letter_code
_entity_poly.pdbx_strand_id
1 'polypeptide(L)'
;MNYPYYNDQAYIAGSYNITEEYISQTSRLAQFKINSYKLSVIKASFCKTREELELNLRNSLFNYINSGELLADLGFFMAELDN
;
A
#
# COMPACT_ATOMS: atom_id res chain seq x y z
N MET A 1 3.07 -42.27 14.18
CA MET A 1 2.87 -41.08 13.32
C MET A 1 2.61 -39.89 14.23
N ASN A 2 3.62 -39.04 14.43
CA ASN A 2 3.44 -37.74 15.09
C ASN A 2 2.91 -36.77 14.03
N TYR A 3 1.61 -36.50 14.03
CA TYR A 3 1.09 -35.35 13.30
C TYR A 3 1.60 -34.11 14.03
N PRO A 4 2.36 -33.20 13.39
CA PRO A 4 2.61 -31.90 13.98
C PRO A 4 1.25 -31.23 14.13
N TYR A 5 0.81 -31.05 15.38
CA TYR A 5 -0.31 -30.17 15.69
C TYR A 5 0.14 -28.76 15.32
N TYR A 6 -0.21 -28.32 14.10
CA TYR A 6 -0.12 -26.92 13.75
C TYR A 6 -1.03 -26.17 14.71
N ASN A 7 -0.46 -25.27 15.51
CA ASN A 7 -1.21 -24.47 16.44
C ASN A 7 -1.94 -23.38 15.65
N ASP A 8 -3.15 -23.70 15.18
CA ASP A 8 -3.99 -22.80 14.40
C ASP A 8 -4.20 -21.44 15.10
N GLN A 9 -4.20 -21.42 16.44
CA GLN A 9 -4.32 -20.17 17.21
C GLN A 9 -3.12 -19.25 17.02
N ALA A 10 -1.90 -19.80 16.96
CA ALA A 10 -0.68 -19.03 16.72
C ALA A 10 -0.62 -18.52 15.27
N TYR A 11 -1.05 -19.34 14.31
CA TYR A 11 -1.16 -18.93 12.91
C TYR A 11 -2.16 -17.79 12.74
N ILE A 12 -3.37 -17.93 13.29
CA ILE A 12 -4.42 -16.91 13.25
C ILE A 12 -3.93 -15.61 13.91
N ALA A 13 -3.32 -15.68 15.09
CA ALA A 13 -2.78 -14.51 15.76
C ALA A 13 -1.68 -13.79 14.93
N GLY A 14 -0.81 -14.56 14.27
CA GLY A 14 0.19 -14.02 13.36
C GLY A 14 -0.44 -13.30 12.17
N SER A 15 -1.46 -13.89 11.54
CA SER A 15 -2.18 -13.26 10.41
C SER A 15 -2.90 -11.97 10.82
N TYR A 16 -3.53 -11.93 11.99
CA TYR A 16 -4.17 -10.72 12.51
C TYR A 16 -3.16 -9.59 12.74
N ASN A 17 -2.02 -9.90 13.36
CA ASN A 17 -0.98 -8.89 13.65
C ASN A 17 -0.40 -8.29 12.35
N ILE A 18 -0.13 -9.11 11.34
CA ILE A 18 0.33 -8.65 10.02
C ILE A 18 -0.72 -7.74 9.35
N THR A 19 -1.99 -8.10 9.45
CA THR A 19 -3.10 -7.31 8.88
C THR A 19 -3.23 -5.96 9.58
N GLU A 20 -3.15 -5.94 10.91
CA GLU A 20 -3.23 -4.72 11.71
C GLU A 20 -2.05 -3.78 11.42
N GLU A 21 -0.83 -4.34 11.32
CA GLU A 21 0.35 -3.58 10.96
C GLU A 21 0.24 -2.99 9.55
N TYR A 22 -0.21 -3.77 8.58
CA TYR A 22 -0.45 -3.30 7.21
C TYR A 22 -1.46 -2.14 7.17
N ILE A 23 -2.59 -2.27 7.87
CA ILE A 23 -3.63 -1.23 7.94
C ILE A 23 -3.07 0.05 8.61
N SER A 24 -2.29 -0.10 9.68
CA SER A 24 -1.66 1.01 10.39
C SER A 24 -0.65 1.75 9.51
N GLN A 25 0.22 1.03 8.80
CA GLN A 25 1.19 1.64 7.89
C GLN A 25 0.50 2.31 6.70
N THR A 26 -0.52 1.67 6.13
CA THR A 26 -1.28 2.20 4.98
C THR A 26 -2.05 3.47 5.36
N SER A 27 -2.68 3.50 6.54
CA SER A 27 -3.39 4.67 7.03
C SER A 27 -2.46 5.86 7.28
N ARG A 28 -1.26 5.63 7.85
CA ARG A 28 -0.22 6.67 8.00
C ARG A 28 0.24 7.20 6.65
N LEU A 29 0.49 6.31 5.69
CA LEU A 29 0.88 6.70 4.34
C LEU A 29 -0.20 7.55 3.66
N ALA A 30 -1.48 7.16 3.77
CA ALA A 30 -2.60 7.93 3.27
C ALA A 30 -2.66 9.34 3.91
N GLN A 31 -2.43 9.43 5.22
CA GLN A 31 -2.40 10.71 5.92
C GLN A 31 -1.27 11.63 5.44
N PHE A 32 -0.05 11.11 5.28
CA PHE A 32 1.07 11.87 4.71
C PHE A 32 0.77 12.34 3.29
N LYS A 33 0.20 11.46 2.47
CA LYS A 33 -0.20 11.77 1.09
C LYS A 33 -1.22 12.92 1.04
N ILE A 34 -2.29 12.87 1.83
CA ILE A 34 -3.31 13.93 1.91
C ILE A 34 -2.67 15.26 2.37
N ASN A 35 -1.78 15.23 3.35
CA ASN A 35 -1.12 16.43 3.84
C ASN A 35 -0.18 17.05 2.81
N SER A 36 0.59 16.22 2.10
CA SER A 36 1.43 16.66 0.97
C SER A 36 0.61 17.32 -0.13
N TYR A 37 -0.57 16.77 -0.45
CA TYR A 37 -1.50 17.40 -1.40
C TYR A 37 -2.02 18.75 -0.91
N LYS A 38 -2.45 18.85 0.35
CA LYS A 38 -2.90 20.13 0.92
C LYS A 38 -1.79 21.19 0.86
N LEU A 39 -0.56 20.80 1.18
CA LEU A 39 0.59 21.70 1.12
C LEU A 39 0.93 22.17 -0.29
N SER A 40 0.85 21.28 -1.29
CA SER A 40 1.13 21.63 -2.68
C SER A 40 0.06 22.55 -3.28
N VAL A 41 -1.20 22.45 -2.83
CA VAL A 41 -2.28 23.38 -3.20
C VAL A 41 -2.09 24.75 -2.55
N ILE A 42 -1.63 24.80 -1.28
CA ILE A 42 -1.47 26.07 -0.54
C ILE A 42 -0.26 26.87 -1.03
N LYS A 43 0.83 26.19 -1.41
CA LYS A 43 2.05 26.85 -1.88
C LYS A 43 2.20 26.77 -3.40
N ALA A 44 1.96 27.89 -4.06
CA ALA A 44 2.23 28.10 -5.51
C ALA A 44 3.70 27.84 -5.92
N SER A 45 4.62 27.65 -4.97
CA SER A 45 6.01 27.29 -5.23
C SER A 45 6.22 25.82 -5.59
N PHE A 46 5.21 24.94 -5.47
CA PHE A 46 5.35 23.52 -5.82
C PHE A 46 5.00 23.20 -7.27
N CYS A 47 4.02 23.88 -7.87
CA CYS A 47 3.62 23.67 -9.27
C CYS A 47 3.12 24.99 -9.88
N LYS A 48 3.48 25.27 -11.13
CA LYS A 48 3.04 26.49 -11.84
C LYS A 48 1.61 26.39 -12.34
N THR A 49 1.14 25.18 -12.67
CA THR A 49 -0.22 24.94 -13.16
C THR A 49 -0.92 23.82 -12.41
N ARG A 50 -2.25 23.77 -12.53
CA ARG A 50 -3.06 22.73 -11.89
C ARG A 50 -2.86 21.36 -12.54
N GLU A 51 -2.56 21.30 -13.85
CA GLU A 51 -2.23 20.05 -14.53
C GLU A 51 -0.91 19.45 -14.02
N GLU A 52 0.10 20.28 -13.78
CA GLU A 52 1.41 19.84 -13.27
C GLU A 52 1.29 19.27 -11.85
N LEU A 53 0.41 19.87 -11.04
CA LEU A 53 0.04 19.33 -9.74
C LEU A 53 -0.70 17.99 -9.86
N GLU A 54 -1.70 17.88 -10.74
CA GLU A 54 -2.46 16.65 -10.93
C GLU A 54 -1.58 15.49 -11.42
N LEU A 55 -0.66 15.76 -12.34
CA LEU A 55 0.30 14.78 -12.83
C LEU A 55 1.25 14.30 -11.72
N ASN A 56 1.79 15.22 -10.93
CA ASN A 56 2.64 14.88 -9.79
C ASN A 56 1.90 14.03 -8.75
N LEU A 57 0.62 14.32 -8.50
CA LEU A 57 -0.20 13.54 -7.59
C LEU A 57 -0.50 12.14 -8.15
N ARG A 58 -0.78 12.02 -9.44
CA ARG A 58 -0.94 10.71 -10.08
C ARG A 58 0.31 9.87 -9.97
N ASN A 59 1.48 10.44 -10.24
CA ASN A 59 2.74 9.71 -10.28
C ASN A 59 3.28 9.33 -8.88
N SER A 60 2.97 10.11 -7.84
CA SER A 60 3.51 9.90 -6.48
C SER A 60 2.45 9.43 -5.47
N LEU A 61 1.28 10.06 -5.50
CA LEU A 61 0.24 9.89 -4.50
C LEU A 61 -0.72 8.77 -4.87
N PHE A 62 -1.10 8.67 -6.15
CA PHE A 62 -2.07 7.70 -6.64
C PHE A 62 -1.45 6.53 -7.40
N ASN A 63 -0.12 6.50 -7.56
CA ASN A 63 0.59 5.33 -8.03
C ASN A 63 0.66 4.28 -6.90
N TYR A 64 -0.46 3.59 -6.69
CA TYR A 64 -0.49 2.39 -5.87
C TYR A 64 -0.17 1.21 -6.77
N ILE A 65 0.96 0.54 -6.49
CA ILE A 65 1.15 -0.84 -6.94
C ILE A 65 0.25 -1.70 -6.07
N ASN A 66 -0.56 -2.54 -6.69
CA ASN A 66 -1.36 -3.50 -5.96
C ASN A 66 -0.42 -4.45 -5.23
N SER A 67 -0.61 -4.63 -3.92
CA SER A 67 0.20 -5.55 -3.11
C SER A 67 0.23 -6.97 -3.71
N GLY A 68 -0.86 -7.39 -4.36
CA GLY A 68 -0.94 -8.65 -5.10
C GLY A 68 -0.02 -8.70 -6.32
N GLU A 69 0.05 -7.62 -7.11
CA GLU A 69 0.98 -7.51 -8.24
C GLU A 69 2.44 -7.51 -7.78
N LEU A 70 2.76 -6.76 -6.71
CA LEU A 70 4.12 -6.74 -6.16
C LEU A 70 4.54 -8.12 -5.64
N LEU A 71 3.65 -8.82 -4.93
CA LEU A 71 3.93 -10.15 -4.39
C LEU A 71 4.03 -11.19 -5.52
N ALA A 72 3.28 -11.01 -6.61
CA ALA A 72 3.42 -11.81 -7.80
C ALA A 72 4.76 -11.57 -8.52
N ASP A 73 5.17 -10.32 -8.70
CA ASP A 73 6.47 -9.95 -9.28
C ASP A 73 7.66 -10.50 -8.46
N LEU A 74 7.51 -10.55 -7.14
CA LEU A 74 8.50 -11.14 -6.22
C LEU A 74 8.46 -12.67 -6.18
N GLY A 75 7.54 -13.31 -6.92
CA GLY A 75 7.42 -14.76 -7.03
C GLY A 75 6.75 -15.44 -5.83
N PHE A 76 6.09 -14.69 -4.94
CA PHE A 76 5.31 -15.25 -3.83
C PHE A 76 3.98 -15.87 -4.28
N PHE A 77 3.38 -15.32 -5.34
CA PHE A 77 2.18 -15.84 -5.99
C PHE A 77 2.41 -15.93 -7.50
N MET A 78 1.67 -16.80 -8.19
CA MET A 78 1.54 -16.65 -9.64
C MET A 78 0.75 -15.37 -9.89
N ALA A 79 1.30 -14.45 -10.68
CA ALA A 79 0.52 -13.34 -11.21
C ALA A 79 -0.77 -13.93 -11.81
N GLU A 80 -1.94 -13.39 -11.43
CA GLU A 80 -3.18 -13.81 -12.06
C GLU A 80 -3.00 -13.58 -13.58
N LEU A 81 -2.86 -14.68 -14.32
CA LEU A 81 -2.97 -14.70 -15.77
C LEU A 81 -4.43 -14.38 -16.06
N ASP A 82 -4.70 -13.10 -16.32
CA ASP A 82 -5.90 -12.51 -16.95
C ASP A 82 -7.27 -13.09 -16.56
N ASN A 83 -8.16 -12.21 -16.09
CA ASN A 83 -9.60 -12.42 -16.21
C ASN A 83 -10.20 -11.33 -17.09
#